data_AF-A0A0D7K369-F1
#
_entry.id   AF-A0A0D7K369-F1
#
_cell.length_a   1.000
_cell.length_b   1.000
_cell.length_c   1.000
_cell.angle_alpha   90.00
_cell.angle_beta   90.00
_cell.angle_gamma   90.00
#
_symmetry.space_group_name_H-M   'P 1'
#
loop_
_entity.id
_entity.type
_entity.pdbx_description
1 polymer ?
#
loop_
_entity_poly.entity_id
_entity_poly.type
_entity_poly.pdbx_seq_one_letter_code
_entity_poly.pdbx_strand_id
1 'polypeptide(L)' 'MTINTNVASLNAQRNTAANSASLSTTMQRLSSGLRINSAKDDAAGLAIADRMNTQVRGMNVAVRNAGDAIS' A
#
# COMPACT_ATOMS: atom_id res chain seq x y z
N MET A 1 37.11 -16.66 -21.76
CA MET A 1 37.29 -17.03 -20.33
C MET A 1 36.20 -16.36 -19.50
N THR A 2 35.00 -16.93 -19.46
CA THR A 2 33.86 -16.55 -18.60
C THR A 2 33.99 -17.17 -17.20
N ILE A 3 35.23 -17.27 -16.70
CA ILE A 3 35.56 -17.96 -15.44
C ILE A 3 35.30 -17.06 -14.22
N ASN A 4 35.38 -15.73 -14.37
CA ASN A 4 35.22 -14.79 -13.25
C ASN A 4 33.81 -14.19 -13.13
N THR A 5 32.96 -14.28 -14.16
CA THR A 5 31.60 -13.73 -14.10
C THR A 5 30.61 -14.74 -14.64
N ASN A 6 29.91 -15.41 -13.71
CA ASN A 6 28.82 -16.29 -14.04
C ASN A 6 27.55 -15.47 -14.31
N VAL A 7 27.30 -15.16 -15.59
CA VAL A 7 26.16 -14.36 -16.03
C VAL A 7 24.82 -15.01 -15.64
N ALA A 8 24.74 -16.34 -15.61
CA ALA A 8 23.54 -17.06 -15.16
C ALA A 8 23.30 -16.87 -13.66
N SER A 9 24.36 -16.95 -12.83
CA SER A 9 24.29 -16.65 -11.41
C SER A 9 23.92 -15.19 -11.14
N LEU A 10 24.46 -14.24 -11.92
CA LEU A 10 24.13 -12.82 -11.80
C LEU A 10 22.68 -12.53 -12.21
N ASN A 11 22.16 -13.20 -13.24
CA ASN A 11 20.74 -13.13 -13.61
C ASN A 11 19.85 -13.73 -12.53
N ALA A 12 20.23 -14.89 -11.97
CA ALA A 12 19.52 -15.50 -10.85
C ALA A 12 19.48 -14.57 -9.63
N GLN A 13 20.61 -13.95 -9.26
CA GLN A 13 20.67 -12.96 -8.18
C GLN A 13 19.77 -11.74 -8.44
N ARG A 14 19.76 -11.21 -9.68
CA ARG A 14 18.86 -10.10 -10.05
C ARG A 14 17.39 -10.49 -9.92
N ASN A 15 17.02 -11.68 -10.40
CA ASN A 15 15.65 -12.19 -10.27
C ASN A 15 15.28 -12.44 -8.80
N THR A 16 16.18 -13.00 -8.00
CA THR A 16 15.98 -13.18 -6.56
C THR A 16 15.81 -11.84 -5.85
N ALA A 17 16.62 -10.84 -6.16
CA ALA A 17 16.47 -9.50 -5.57
C ALA A 17 15.12 -8.86 -5.92
N ALA A 18 14.68 -8.98 -7.18
CA ALA A 18 13.37 -8.51 -7.62
C ALA A 18 12.22 -9.26 -6.90
N ASN A 19 12.33 -10.59 -6.79
CA ASN A 19 11.36 -11.43 -6.09
C ASN A 19 11.28 -11.09 -4.60
N SER A 20 12.41 -10.87 -3.93
CA SER A 20 12.47 -10.45 -2.53
C SER A 20 11.80 -9.09 -2.30
N ALA A 21 12.00 -8.12 -3.21
CA ALA A 21 11.35 -6.82 -3.14
C ALA A 21 9.82 -6.92 -3.33
N SER A 22 9.38 -7.74 -4.29
CA SER A 22 7.95 -8.04 -4.50
C SER A 22 7.31 -8.74 -3.30
N LEU A 23 8.02 -9.72 -2.72
CA LEU A 23 7.58 -10.41 -1.50
C LEU A 23 7.46 -9.46 -0.32
N SER A 24 8.44 -8.57 -0.11
CA SER A 24 8.39 -7.56 0.96
C SER A 24 7.17 -6.65 0.81
N THR A 25 6.89 -6.17 -0.41
CA THR A 25 5.70 -5.35 -0.71
C THR A 25 4.40 -6.13 -0.43
N THR A 26 4.36 -7.40 -0.83
CA THR A 26 3.20 -8.27 -0.62
C THR A 26 2.96 -8.53 0.86
N MET A 27 4.03 -8.79 1.63
CA MET A 27 3.95 -8.93 3.08
C MET A 27 3.50 -7.64 3.78
N GLN A 28 3.95 -6.48 3.30
CA GLN A 28 3.52 -5.18 3.84
C GLN A 28 2.02 -4.97 3.61
N ARG A 29 1.52 -5.26 2.39
CA ARG A 29 0.08 -5.21 2.07
C ARG A 29 -0.72 -6.20 2.93
N LEU A 30 -0.25 -7.44 3.06
CA LEU A 30 -0.90 -8.46 3.89
C LEU A 30 -0.97 -8.02 5.36
N SER A 31 0.13 -7.52 5.93
CA SER A 31 0.20 -7.08 7.33
C SER A 31 -0.68 -5.87 7.61
N SER A 32 -0.81 -4.95 6.65
CA SER A 32 -1.67 -3.77 6.81
C SER A 32 -3.15 -4.03 6.52
N GLY A 33 -3.46 -5.10 5.76
CA GLY A 33 -4.77 -5.30 5.14
C GLY A 33 -5.14 -4.26 4.06
N LEU A 34 -4.28 -3.27 3.81
CA LEU A 34 -4.51 -2.19 2.86
C LEU A 34 -3.78 -2.48 1.55
N ARG A 35 -4.53 -2.38 0.44
CA ARG A 35 -3.98 -2.57 -0.92
C ARG A 35 -3.01 -1.46 -1.31
N ILE A 36 -3.24 -0.24 -0.81
CA ILE A 36 -2.43 0.95 -1.04
C ILE A 36 -1.82 1.35 0.29
N ASN A 37 -0.53 1.08 0.46
CA ASN A 37 0.20 1.35 1.71
C ASN A 37 1.10 2.58 1.63
N SER A 38 1.21 3.19 0.45
CA SER A 38 2.18 4.25 0.17
C SER A 38 1.63 5.18 -0.92
N ALA A 39 1.79 6.49 -0.73
CA ALA A 39 1.52 7.51 -1.76
C ALA A 39 2.37 7.29 -3.03
N LYS A 40 3.47 6.53 -2.91
CA LYS A 40 4.35 6.16 -4.01
C LYS A 40 3.77 5.06 -4.91
N ASP A 41 2.87 4.21 -4.37
CA ASP A 41 2.24 3.13 -5.13
C ASP A 41 1.03 3.64 -5.94
N ASP A 42 0.24 4.56 -5.37
CA ASP A 42 -0.89 5.23 -6.03
C ASP A 42 -1.29 6.51 -5.28
N ALA A 43 -0.70 7.65 -5.67
CA ALA A 43 -0.95 8.94 -5.04
C ALA A 43 -2.42 9.40 -5.18
N ALA A 44 -3.06 9.08 -6.32
CA ALA A 44 -4.44 9.44 -6.58
C ALA A 44 -5.41 8.55 -5.78
N GLY A 45 -5.17 7.24 -5.77
CA GLY A 45 -5.94 6.27 -4.99
C GLY A 45 -5.86 6.54 -3.48
N LEU A 46 -4.68 6.91 -2.97
CA LEU A 46 -4.52 7.31 -1.57
C LEU A 46 -5.28 8.60 -1.26
N ALA A 47 -5.18 9.64 -2.11
CA ALA A 47 -5.89 10.90 -1.90
C ALA A 47 -7.42 10.74 -1.91
N ILE A 48 -7.94 9.85 -2.76
CA ILE A 48 -9.38 9.52 -2.78
C ILE A 48 -9.76 8.74 -1.51
N ALA A 49 -8.95 7.76 -1.09
CA ALA A 49 -9.19 7.01 0.14
C ALA A 49 -9.22 7.93 1.37
N ASP A 50 -8.29 8.87 1.47
CA ASP A 50 -8.26 9.88 2.55
C ASP A 50 -9.49 10.79 2.49
N ARG A 51 -9.89 11.25 1.30
CA ARG A 51 -11.10 12.06 1.12
C ARG A 51 -12.37 11.32 1.52
N MET A 52 -12.47 10.04 1.18
CA MET A 52 -13.60 9.20 1.62
C MET A 52 -13.59 9.03 3.14
N ASN A 53 -12.41 8.82 3.75
CA ASN A 53 -12.28 8.69 5.19
C ASN A 53 -12.68 9.98 5.93
N THR A 54 -12.26 11.15 5.43
CA THR A 54 -12.69 12.44 6.00
C THR A 54 -14.19 12.67 5.85
N GLN A 55 -14.78 12.30 4.71
CA GLN A 55 -16.22 12.38 4.50
C GLN A 55 -17.00 11.46 5.46
N VAL A 56 -16.56 10.22 5.65
CA VAL A 56 -17.18 9.28 6.61
C VAL A 56 -17.10 9.82 8.04
N ARG A 57 -15.95 10.37 8.45
CA ARG A 57 -15.82 11.00 9.77
C ARG A 57 -16.75 12.19 9.93
N GLY A 58 -16.82 13.07 8.92
CA GLY A 58 -17.74 14.20 8.90
C GLY A 58 -19.20 13.75 9.01
N MET A 59 -19.58 12.70 8.29
CA MET A 59 -20.92 12.13 8.35
C MET A 59 -21.24 11.50 9.71
N ASN A 60 -20.29 10.82 10.35
CA ASN A 60 -20.49 10.29 11.70
C ASN A 60 -20.72 11.38 12.74
N VAL A 61 -20.05 12.54 12.59
CA VAL A 61 -20.31 13.71 13.44
C VAL A 61 -21.68 14.31 13.11
N ALA A 62 -22.03 14.43 11.83
CA ALA A 62 -23.35 14.93 11.42
C ALA A 62 -24.51 14.06 11.96
N VAL A 63 -24.36 12.73 11.94
CA VAL A 63 -25.33 11.80 12.52
C VAL A 63 -25.43 11.98 14.04
N ARG A 64 -24.30 12.14 14.73
CA ARG A 64 -24.29 12.43 16.18
C ARG A 64 -25.01 13.73 16.48
N ASN A 65 -24.67 14.80 15.77
CA ASN A 65 -25.30 16.11 15.94
C ASN A 65 -26.80 16.07 15.63
N ALA A 66 -27.23 15.28 14.65
CA ALA A 66 -28.65 15.08 14.35
C ALA A 66 -29.37 14.31 15.47
N GLY A 67 -28.73 13.31 16.07
CA GLY A 67 -29.23 12.61 17.25
C GLY A 67 -29.35 13.53 18.46
N ASP A 68 -28.33 14.34 18.72
CA ASP A 68 -28.33 15.34 19.81
C ASP A 68 -29.38 16.45 19.57
N ALA A 69 -29.69 16.79 18.32
CA ALA A 69 -30.73 17.77 17.97
C ALA A 69 -32.16 17.25 18.10
N ILE A 70 -32.33 15.92 18.17
CA ILE A 70 -33.64 15.26 18.37
C ILE A 70 -33.94 15.06 19.86
N SER A 71 -32.91 14.96 20.71
CA SER A 71 -33.03 14.76 22.17
C SER A 71 -33.39 16.03 22.93
#